data_AF-A0A8C4VE49-F1
#
_entry.id   AF-A0A8C4VE49-F1
#
_cell.length_a   1.000
_cell.length_b   1.000
_cell.length_c   1.000
_cell.angle_alpha   90.00
_cell.angle_beta   90.00
_cell.angle_gamma   90.00
#
_symmetry.space_group_name_H-M   'P 1'
#
loop_
_entity.id
_entity.type
_entity.pdbx_description
1 polymer ?
#
loop_
_entity_poly.entity_id
_entity_poly.type
_entity_poly.pdbx_seq_one_letter_code
_entity_poly.pdbx_strand_id
1 'polypeptide(L)'
;MPSVPPEAEMDTGSCPHFSAKCMLNGGLEKEPCNISEGRKWIRPDTPSKCTWELGKPPSESPHYHLTLSKSPNILPNILKKIGDTPMVQINRIGKFFGLKCELLAKCEYFNAGGSVKDRISLRMVEDAERAGILQPGDTIIEPTSGNTGIGLALAAAVKGYRCIIVMPEKMSMEKVDVLRALGAEIVRTPTTARFDSPESHVGVAWQLKNEIPNSHILDQYRNASNPLAHYDTTCNSKLNKTDKTTYEVEGIGYDFVPTVLDRSVVDKWFKSNDEESFALARMLIREEGLLCGGSSGSAMSIAVKAAKDLTEGQRCVVILPDSVRNYMSKFLNDKWMTQKGFMKEEDDMINKPWWWHLKVQELSLSAPLTVLPGVTCEKTIEILREKGFDQAPVVDECGVILGMVTLGNMLSSLLAGKVQPSDHVSKVIYKQFRQIHLKDSLGKLSHILEIDHFALVVHEQIQSSESFKFVLSIVHYLAFFYTEFHLFVCYPFVCFVRSL
;
A
#
# COMPACT_ATOMS: atom_id res chain seq x y z
N MET A 1 64.99 -11.13 0.02
CA MET A 1 64.51 -11.16 -1.39
C MET A 1 63.38 -12.19 -1.45
N PRO A 2 62.20 -11.85 -2.00
CA PRO A 2 61.06 -12.75 -2.02
C PRO A 2 61.22 -13.83 -3.09
N SER A 3 60.84 -15.06 -2.77
CA SER A 3 60.78 -16.19 -3.69
C SER A 3 59.54 -16.09 -4.59
N VAL A 4 59.77 -16.18 -5.90
CA VAL A 4 58.71 -16.17 -6.94
C VAL A 4 57.89 -17.46 -6.87
N PRO A 5 56.54 -17.41 -6.80
CA PRO A 5 55.68 -18.58 -7.00
C PRO A 5 55.64 -18.97 -8.49
N PRO A 6 55.52 -20.26 -8.85
CA PRO A 6 55.49 -20.69 -10.24
C PRO A 6 54.23 -20.22 -10.96
N GLU A 7 54.37 -19.89 -12.24
CA GLU A 7 53.26 -19.58 -13.14
C GLU A 7 52.40 -20.84 -13.34
N ALA A 8 51.11 -20.75 -12.99
CA ALA A 8 50.14 -21.77 -13.32
C ALA A 8 49.62 -21.52 -14.75
N GLU A 9 49.68 -22.55 -15.59
CA GLU A 9 49.24 -22.48 -16.99
C GLU A 9 47.76 -22.07 -17.09
N MET A 10 47.47 -21.06 -17.94
CA MET A 10 46.11 -20.71 -18.29
C MET A 10 45.51 -21.80 -19.17
N ASP A 11 44.65 -22.65 -18.61
CA ASP A 11 43.78 -23.52 -19.40
C ASP A 11 42.78 -22.66 -20.20
N THR A 12 42.85 -22.74 -21.53
CA THR A 12 42.18 -21.81 -22.45
C THR A 12 40.75 -22.25 -22.81
N GLY A 13 40.03 -22.85 -21.87
CA GLY A 13 38.61 -23.22 -21.94
C GLY A 13 37.63 -22.03 -21.96
N SER A 14 37.92 -20.98 -22.74
CA SER A 14 37.11 -19.77 -22.84
C SER A 14 36.00 -19.89 -23.90
N CYS A 15 34.74 -19.79 -23.48
CA CYS A 15 33.59 -19.68 -24.39
C CYS A 15 33.55 -18.29 -25.07
N PRO A 16 33.27 -18.17 -26.39
CA PRO A 16 33.45 -16.90 -27.14
C PRO A 16 32.59 -15.71 -26.68
N HIS A 17 31.57 -15.92 -25.84
CA HIS A 17 30.62 -14.89 -25.44
C HIS A 17 30.98 -14.11 -24.15
N PHE A 18 32.02 -14.52 -23.41
CA PHE A 18 32.47 -13.81 -22.19
C PHE A 18 33.68 -12.89 -22.43
N SER A 19 33.65 -12.12 -23.53
CA SER A 19 34.52 -10.95 -23.69
C SER A 19 33.73 -9.66 -23.45
N ALA A 20 34.37 -8.64 -22.87
CA ALA A 20 33.74 -7.33 -22.61
C ALA A 20 33.17 -6.63 -23.88
N LYS A 21 33.49 -7.12 -25.08
CA LYS A 21 32.91 -6.66 -26.36
C LYS A 21 31.49 -7.19 -26.63
N CYS A 22 31.02 -8.23 -25.94
CA CYS A 22 29.73 -8.87 -26.25
C CYS A 22 28.52 -8.24 -25.53
N MET A 23 28.76 -7.34 -24.56
CA MET A 23 27.72 -6.51 -23.92
C MET A 23 27.79 -5.03 -24.38
N LEU A 24 28.95 -4.57 -24.88
CA LEU A 24 29.15 -3.19 -25.35
C LEU A 24 28.73 -2.95 -26.81
N ASN A 25 28.34 -3.99 -27.54
CA ASN A 25 27.60 -3.86 -28.79
C ASN A 25 26.25 -4.57 -28.63
N GLY A 26 25.16 -3.83 -28.79
CA GLY A 26 23.92 -4.46 -29.24
C GLY A 26 24.20 -5.18 -30.55
N GLY A 27 23.75 -6.43 -30.68
CA GLY A 27 24.05 -7.27 -31.84
C GLY A 27 23.58 -6.64 -33.15
N LEU A 28 24.50 -6.00 -33.88
CA LEU A 28 24.38 -5.75 -35.30
C LEU A 28 24.72 -7.03 -36.07
N GLU A 29 23.85 -8.04 -35.94
CA GLU A 29 23.81 -9.11 -36.94
C GLU A 29 23.16 -8.54 -38.20
N LYS A 30 23.89 -8.61 -39.31
CA LYS A 30 23.40 -8.23 -40.64
C LYS A 30 22.52 -9.35 -41.20
N GLU A 31 21.31 -9.48 -40.70
CA GLU A 31 20.20 -10.07 -41.45
C GLU A 31 19.04 -9.08 -41.52
N PRO A 32 18.29 -9.04 -42.65
CA PRO A 32 17.22 -8.08 -42.86
C PRO A 32 15.99 -8.45 -42.02
N CYS A 33 16.05 -8.11 -40.73
CA CYS A 33 14.85 -7.95 -39.95
C CYS A 33 13.97 -6.91 -40.65
N ASN A 34 12.76 -7.31 -41.04
CA ASN A 34 11.68 -6.39 -41.38
C ASN A 34 11.28 -5.62 -40.12
N ILE A 35 12.11 -4.64 -39.77
CA ILE A 35 11.84 -3.65 -38.73
C ILE A 35 10.70 -2.81 -39.29
N SER A 36 9.48 -3.07 -38.82
CA SER A 36 8.40 -2.12 -38.94
C SER A 36 8.86 -0.79 -38.32
N GLU A 37 8.98 0.24 -39.15
CA GLU A 37 9.52 1.55 -38.75
C GLU A 37 8.81 2.05 -37.48
N GLY A 38 9.56 2.32 -36.40
CA GLY A 38 9.05 3.11 -35.27
C GLY A 38 9.37 2.69 -33.81
N ARG A 39 9.85 1.47 -33.50
CA ARG A 39 10.08 1.05 -32.09
C ARG A 39 11.56 0.84 -31.72
N LYS A 40 12.09 1.71 -30.83
CA LYS A 40 13.43 1.62 -30.23
C LYS A 40 13.42 0.95 -28.84
N TRP A 41 12.81 -0.24 -28.71
CA TRP A 41 12.60 -0.91 -27.41
C TRP A 41 12.50 -2.44 -27.55
N ILE A 42 13.17 -3.16 -26.65
CA ILE A 42 13.14 -4.62 -26.50
C ILE A 42 11.89 -5.08 -25.73
N ARG A 43 10.95 -5.78 -26.39
CA ARG A 43 9.69 -6.24 -25.76
C ARG A 43 9.90 -7.11 -24.51
N PRO A 44 9.04 -7.02 -23.48
CA PRO A 44 9.17 -7.82 -22.24
C PRO A 44 8.71 -9.29 -22.39
N ASP A 45 8.03 -9.63 -23.49
CA ASP A 45 7.33 -10.90 -23.73
C ASP A 45 8.00 -11.82 -24.77
N THR A 46 9.27 -11.58 -25.11
CA THR A 46 9.97 -12.50 -26.02
C THR A 46 10.16 -13.88 -25.36
N PRO A 47 10.13 -14.98 -26.12
CA PRO A 47 10.50 -16.29 -25.59
C PRO A 47 11.88 -16.28 -24.90
N SER A 48 12.00 -17.03 -23.80
CA SER A 48 13.28 -17.20 -23.12
C SER A 48 14.29 -17.92 -24.02
N LYS A 49 15.56 -17.51 -23.94
CA LYS A 49 16.70 -18.22 -24.55
C LYS A 49 17.42 -19.13 -23.56
N CYS A 50 16.87 -19.31 -22.35
CA CYS A 50 17.46 -20.18 -21.33
C CYS A 50 17.41 -21.65 -21.78
N THR A 51 18.53 -22.37 -21.61
CA THR A 51 18.68 -23.79 -21.96
C THR A 51 18.60 -24.72 -20.73
N TRP A 52 18.13 -24.19 -19.59
CA TRP A 52 17.89 -24.96 -18.38
C TRP A 52 16.81 -26.02 -18.61
N GLU A 53 17.06 -27.23 -18.15
CA GLU A 53 16.14 -28.37 -18.22
C GLU A 53 16.27 -29.19 -16.93
N LEU A 54 15.15 -29.79 -16.49
CA LEU A 54 15.14 -30.62 -15.28
C LEU A 54 16.07 -31.83 -15.45
N GLY A 55 17.09 -31.93 -14.60
CA GLY A 55 18.09 -32.99 -14.62
C GLY A 55 19.47 -32.57 -15.12
N LYS A 56 19.65 -31.38 -15.69
CA LYS A 56 20.98 -30.85 -15.99
C LYS A 56 21.76 -30.55 -14.70
N PRO A 57 23.07 -30.85 -14.63
CA PRO A 57 23.88 -30.58 -13.45
C PRO A 57 24.06 -29.06 -13.25
N PRO A 58 24.06 -28.55 -12.00
CA PRO A 58 24.23 -27.12 -11.74
C PRO A 58 25.52 -26.50 -12.31
N SER A 59 26.56 -27.32 -12.54
CA SER A 59 27.82 -26.91 -13.16
C SER A 59 27.72 -26.50 -14.63
N GLU A 60 26.65 -26.89 -15.34
CA GLU A 60 26.37 -26.43 -16.71
C GLU A 60 25.68 -25.06 -16.75
N SER A 61 25.28 -24.51 -15.60
CA SER A 61 24.64 -23.20 -15.54
C SER A 61 25.63 -22.09 -15.95
N PRO A 62 25.31 -21.26 -16.96
CA PRO A 62 26.13 -20.09 -17.30
C PRO A 62 25.88 -18.92 -16.33
N HIS A 63 25.02 -19.10 -15.32
CA HIS A 63 24.62 -18.06 -14.40
C HIS A 63 25.49 -18.08 -13.15
N TYR A 64 25.78 -16.88 -12.62
CA TYR A 64 26.35 -16.76 -11.29
C TYR A 64 25.31 -17.21 -10.25
N HIS A 65 25.72 -18.04 -9.30
CA HIS A 65 24.85 -18.52 -8.22
C HIS A 65 25.36 -18.02 -6.86
N LEU A 66 24.45 -17.45 -6.06
CA LEU A 66 24.76 -16.98 -4.72
C LEU A 66 24.71 -18.14 -3.72
N THR A 67 25.75 -18.28 -2.91
CA THR A 67 25.72 -19.19 -1.75
C THR A 67 25.08 -18.49 -0.55
N LEU A 68 24.14 -19.16 0.12
CA LEU A 68 23.57 -18.68 1.38
C LEU A 68 24.69 -18.56 2.43
N SER A 69 24.86 -17.36 2.98
CA SER A 69 25.82 -17.05 4.04
C SER A 69 25.08 -16.58 5.28
N LYS A 70 25.60 -16.89 6.47
CA LYS A 70 24.99 -16.41 7.72
C LYS A 70 25.16 -14.90 7.83
N SER A 71 24.06 -14.18 8.06
CA SER A 71 24.06 -12.75 8.38
C SER A 71 25.00 -12.45 9.56
N PRO A 72 25.87 -11.42 9.48
CA PRO A 72 26.73 -11.02 10.59
C PRO A 72 25.92 -10.39 11.74
N ASN A 73 26.46 -10.43 12.97
CA ASN A 73 25.81 -9.86 14.16
C ASN A 73 25.51 -8.36 14.03
N ILE A 74 26.34 -7.62 13.29
CA ILE A 74 26.14 -6.22 12.92
C ILE A 74 26.07 -6.18 11.40
N LEU A 75 24.93 -5.78 10.85
CA LEU A 75 24.75 -5.66 9.40
C LEU A 75 25.49 -4.42 8.89
N PRO A 76 26.29 -4.52 7.81
CA PRO A 76 27.05 -3.39 7.28
C PRO A 76 26.15 -2.32 6.63
N ASN A 77 24.96 -2.71 6.16
CA ASN A 77 23.89 -1.84 5.71
C ASN A 77 22.56 -2.60 5.71
N ILE A 78 21.46 -1.87 5.49
CA ILE A 78 20.09 -2.41 5.50
C ILE A 78 19.81 -3.44 4.39
N LEU A 79 20.58 -3.44 3.29
CA LEU A 79 20.39 -4.40 2.20
C LEU A 79 20.74 -5.83 2.64
N LYS A 80 21.66 -5.99 3.60
CA LYS A 80 21.95 -7.31 4.20
C LYS A 80 20.88 -7.79 5.20
N LYS A 81 19.76 -7.07 5.36
CA LYS A 81 18.55 -7.57 6.05
C LYS A 81 17.54 -8.23 5.10
N ILE A 82 17.76 -8.16 3.78
CA ILE A 82 16.97 -8.84 2.74
C ILE A 82 17.35 -10.33 2.73
N GLY A 83 16.35 -11.21 2.72
CA GLY A 83 16.53 -12.65 2.94
C GLY A 83 16.17 -13.08 4.36
N ASP A 84 16.48 -14.34 4.69
CA ASP A 84 16.25 -14.97 6.01
C ASP A 84 14.85 -14.73 6.62
N THR A 85 13.84 -14.66 5.75
CA THR A 85 12.43 -14.41 6.10
C THR A 85 11.85 -15.58 6.89
N PRO A 86 10.99 -15.33 7.90
CA PRO A 86 10.47 -16.40 8.74
C PRO A 86 9.51 -17.31 7.97
N MET A 87 9.50 -18.59 8.37
CA MET A 87 8.46 -19.55 8.04
C MET A 87 7.55 -19.68 9.27
N VAL A 88 6.27 -19.37 9.12
CA VAL A 88 5.31 -19.29 10.23
C VAL A 88 4.18 -20.30 10.00
N GLN A 89 3.81 -21.06 11.02
CA GLN A 89 2.70 -22.00 10.93
C GLN A 89 1.35 -21.28 10.97
N ILE A 90 0.41 -21.68 10.11
CA ILE A 90 -0.96 -21.17 10.06
C ILE A 90 -1.84 -22.05 10.94
N ASN A 91 -2.37 -21.49 12.04
CA ASN A 91 -2.90 -22.24 13.16
C ASN A 91 -4.43 -22.34 13.21
N ARG A 92 -5.13 -21.28 12.78
CA ARG A 92 -6.60 -21.16 12.83
C ARG A 92 -7.22 -21.35 11.46
N ILE A 93 -6.70 -20.65 10.43
CA ILE A 93 -7.29 -20.63 9.08
C ILE A 93 -7.30 -22.03 8.45
N GLY A 94 -6.22 -22.80 8.61
CA GLY A 94 -6.16 -24.17 8.10
C GLY A 94 -7.24 -25.07 8.72
N LYS A 95 -7.44 -24.97 10.04
CA LYS A 95 -8.46 -25.73 10.77
C LYS A 95 -9.88 -25.28 10.42
N PHE A 96 -10.11 -23.97 10.26
CA PHE A 96 -11.39 -23.39 9.84
C PHE A 96 -11.86 -23.94 8.49
N PHE A 97 -10.95 -24.15 7.53
CA PHE A 97 -11.26 -24.77 6.24
C PHE A 97 -11.19 -26.32 6.23
N GLY A 98 -10.96 -26.95 7.39
CA GLY A 98 -10.93 -28.41 7.53
C GLY A 98 -9.69 -29.09 6.94
N LEU A 99 -8.56 -28.39 6.82
CA LEU A 99 -7.31 -28.97 6.34
C LEU A 99 -6.70 -29.94 7.37
N LYS A 100 -6.13 -31.04 6.87
CA LYS A 100 -5.43 -32.06 7.69
C LYS A 100 -3.91 -31.93 7.63
N CYS A 101 -3.38 -31.35 6.54
CA CYS A 101 -1.96 -31.08 6.39
C CYS A 101 -1.50 -29.89 7.24
N GLU A 102 -0.22 -29.81 7.53
CA GLU A 102 0.39 -28.61 8.09
C GLU A 102 0.47 -27.51 7.02
N LEU A 103 -0.04 -26.32 7.35
CA LEU A 103 -0.03 -25.15 6.48
C LEU A 103 0.97 -24.12 7.01
N LEU A 104 1.91 -23.70 6.16
CA LEU A 104 3.01 -22.81 6.47
C LEU A 104 2.97 -21.56 5.59
N ALA A 105 3.33 -20.41 6.15
CA ALA A 105 3.48 -19.15 5.45
C ALA A 105 4.95 -18.70 5.44
N LYS A 106 5.46 -18.39 4.25
CA LYS A 106 6.77 -17.76 4.04
C LYS A 106 6.56 -16.25 3.96
N CYS A 107 6.90 -15.55 5.04
CA CYS A 107 6.54 -14.16 5.25
C CYS A 107 7.56 -13.20 4.62
N GLU A 108 7.45 -12.97 3.30
CA GLU A 108 8.38 -12.14 2.54
C GLU A 108 8.24 -10.62 2.80
N TYR A 109 7.22 -10.23 3.54
CA TYR A 109 7.04 -8.85 4.00
C TYR A 109 7.98 -8.43 5.15
N PHE A 110 8.79 -9.34 5.69
CA PHE A 110 9.87 -9.03 6.64
C PHE A 110 11.21 -8.63 5.99
N ASN A 111 11.29 -8.62 4.65
CA ASN A 111 12.42 -7.99 3.96
C ASN A 111 12.42 -6.46 4.19
N ALA A 112 13.58 -5.82 4.03
CA ALA A 112 13.80 -4.44 4.48
C ALA A 112 12.92 -3.35 3.81
N GLY A 113 12.61 -3.50 2.52
CA GLY A 113 11.66 -2.65 1.79
C GLY A 113 10.20 -3.04 2.02
N GLY A 114 9.95 -4.18 2.68
CA GLY A 114 8.64 -4.71 3.06
C GLY A 114 8.04 -5.66 2.03
N SER A 115 8.84 -6.27 1.15
CA SER A 115 8.33 -7.18 0.10
C SER A 115 9.33 -8.23 -0.40
N VAL A 116 8.81 -9.29 -1.04
CA VAL A 116 9.58 -10.30 -1.79
C VAL A 116 10.46 -9.71 -2.90
N LYS A 117 10.10 -8.53 -3.42
CA LYS A 117 10.80 -7.91 -4.56
C LYS A 117 12.15 -7.32 -4.16
N ASP A 118 12.36 -7.05 -2.87
CA ASP A 118 13.63 -6.56 -2.34
C ASP A 118 14.79 -7.51 -2.71
N ARG A 119 14.52 -8.83 -2.76
CA ARG A 119 15.46 -9.86 -3.23
C ARG A 119 15.92 -9.62 -4.66
N ILE A 120 14.97 -9.42 -5.58
CA ILE A 120 15.27 -9.27 -7.00
C ILE A 120 15.91 -7.91 -7.28
N SER A 121 15.50 -6.87 -6.56
CA SER A 121 16.09 -5.54 -6.64
C SER A 121 17.55 -5.54 -6.21
N LEU A 122 17.88 -6.16 -5.07
CA LEU A 122 19.27 -6.33 -4.64
C LEU A 122 20.07 -7.15 -5.66
N ARG A 123 19.53 -8.29 -6.10
CA ARG A 123 20.21 -9.20 -7.01
C ARG A 123 20.50 -8.58 -8.38
N MET A 124 19.53 -7.88 -8.97
CA MET A 124 19.70 -7.17 -10.24
C MET A 124 20.78 -6.08 -10.16
N VAL A 125 20.86 -5.36 -9.03
CA VAL A 125 21.90 -4.34 -8.81
C VAL A 125 23.28 -5.00 -8.61
N GLU A 126 23.41 -5.99 -7.72
CA GLU A 126 24.70 -6.67 -7.46
C GLU A 126 25.25 -7.40 -8.71
N ASP A 127 24.40 -7.99 -9.56
CA ASP A 127 24.85 -8.62 -10.81
C ASP A 127 25.18 -7.57 -11.91
N ALA A 128 24.48 -6.44 -11.97
CA ALA A 128 24.80 -5.34 -12.90
C ALA A 128 26.10 -4.60 -12.51
N GLU A 129 26.35 -4.42 -11.21
CA GLU A 129 27.63 -3.96 -10.67
C GLU A 129 28.77 -4.92 -11.04
N ARG A 130 28.59 -6.23 -10.81
CA ARG A 130 29.62 -7.24 -11.13
C ARG A 130 29.91 -7.33 -12.64
N ALA A 131 28.91 -7.10 -13.48
CA ALA A 131 29.07 -7.05 -14.93
C ALA A 131 29.71 -5.74 -15.45
N GLY A 132 29.94 -4.74 -14.59
CA GLY A 132 30.44 -3.42 -14.98
C GLY A 132 29.43 -2.59 -15.79
N ILE A 133 28.16 -3.00 -15.79
CA ILE A 133 27.07 -2.29 -16.48
C ILE A 133 26.69 -1.04 -15.69
N LEU A 134 26.59 -1.16 -14.36
CA LEU A 134 26.17 -0.08 -13.47
C LEU A 134 27.38 0.54 -12.75
N GLN A 135 27.64 1.82 -13.00
CA GLN A 135 28.78 2.58 -12.44
C GLN A 135 28.33 3.58 -11.37
N PRO A 136 29.16 3.92 -10.37
CA PRO A 136 28.77 4.84 -9.29
C PRO A 136 28.22 6.18 -9.80
N GLY A 137 27.01 6.55 -9.36
CA GLY A 137 26.30 7.76 -9.81
C GLY A 137 25.38 7.57 -11.02
N ASP A 138 25.34 6.38 -11.64
CA ASP A 138 24.40 6.05 -12.71
C ASP A 138 22.92 6.15 -12.28
N THR A 139 22.03 6.22 -13.28
CA THR A 139 20.57 6.29 -13.08
C THR A 139 19.91 4.94 -13.33
N ILE A 140 19.20 4.41 -12.34
CA ILE A 140 18.34 3.23 -12.47
C ILE A 140 16.92 3.68 -12.85
N ILE A 141 16.38 3.15 -13.94
CA ILE A 141 15.01 3.40 -14.40
C ILE A 141 14.26 2.06 -14.43
N GLU A 142 13.13 1.91 -13.72
CA GLU A 142 12.41 0.61 -13.72
C GLU A 142 10.88 0.74 -13.95
N PRO A 143 10.32 0.01 -14.94
CA PRO A 143 8.87 -0.10 -15.15
C PRO A 143 8.22 -1.13 -14.21
N THR A 144 7.42 -0.70 -13.24
CA THR A 144 7.00 -1.57 -12.12
C THR A 144 5.65 -1.25 -11.49
N SER A 145 5.03 -2.27 -10.88
CA SER A 145 3.82 -2.17 -10.05
C SER A 145 4.09 -1.75 -8.60
N GLY A 146 5.26 -1.14 -8.34
CA GLY A 146 5.62 -0.49 -7.07
C GLY A 146 6.67 -1.24 -6.25
N ASN A 147 6.44 -2.50 -5.86
CA ASN A 147 7.32 -3.18 -4.90
C ASN A 147 8.77 -3.36 -5.39
N THR A 148 8.99 -3.73 -6.66
CA THR A 148 10.35 -3.75 -7.24
C THR A 148 10.98 -2.37 -7.28
N GLY A 149 10.15 -1.33 -7.47
CA GLY A 149 10.59 0.07 -7.42
C GLY A 149 11.03 0.47 -6.02
N ILE A 150 10.30 0.06 -4.97
CA ILE A 150 10.69 0.31 -3.57
C ILE A 150 12.00 -0.40 -3.24
N GLY A 151 12.15 -1.67 -3.64
CA GLY A 151 13.41 -2.39 -3.46
C GLY A 151 14.59 -1.77 -4.21
N LEU A 152 14.37 -1.25 -5.43
CA LEU A 152 15.41 -0.57 -6.22
C LEU A 152 15.73 0.82 -5.68
N ALA A 153 14.73 1.60 -5.25
CA ALA A 153 14.92 2.89 -4.60
C ALA A 153 15.68 2.75 -3.28
N LEU A 154 15.39 1.71 -2.48
CA LEU A 154 16.14 1.37 -1.28
C LEU A 154 17.59 1.00 -1.60
N ALA A 155 17.83 0.18 -2.62
CA ALA A 155 19.18 -0.15 -3.07
C ALA A 155 19.94 1.08 -3.59
N ALA A 156 19.28 1.93 -4.37
CA ALA A 156 19.81 3.17 -4.93
C ALA A 156 20.19 4.19 -3.84
N ALA A 157 19.31 4.40 -2.85
CA ALA A 157 19.58 5.28 -1.71
C ALA A 157 20.78 4.82 -0.86
N VAL A 158 21.00 3.50 -0.73
CA VAL A 158 22.14 2.94 0.02
C VAL A 158 23.44 2.96 -0.79
N LYS A 159 23.37 2.78 -2.12
CA LYS A 159 24.54 2.64 -3.01
C LYS A 159 24.92 3.92 -3.77
N GLY A 160 24.11 4.98 -3.68
CA GLY A 160 24.39 6.27 -4.32
C GLY A 160 23.99 6.36 -5.79
N TYR A 161 22.92 5.66 -6.20
CA TYR A 161 22.36 5.76 -7.55
C TYR A 161 21.17 6.73 -7.61
N ARG A 162 20.98 7.39 -8.74
CA ARG A 162 19.72 8.09 -9.03
C ARG A 162 18.66 7.05 -9.39
N CYS A 163 17.41 7.22 -8.95
CA CYS A 163 16.34 6.25 -9.19
C CYS A 163 15.09 6.92 -9.78
N ILE A 164 14.58 6.37 -10.88
CA ILE A 164 13.36 6.82 -11.56
C ILE A 164 12.41 5.63 -11.71
N ILE A 165 11.23 5.71 -11.09
CA ILE A 165 10.24 4.64 -11.09
C ILE A 165 9.06 5.02 -11.99
N VAL A 166 8.81 4.18 -13.00
CA VAL A 166 7.67 4.34 -13.91
C VAL A 166 6.57 3.36 -13.51
N MET A 167 5.40 3.87 -13.12
CA MET A 167 4.30 3.04 -12.60
C MET A 167 2.91 3.48 -13.10
N PRO A 168 1.94 2.55 -13.25
CA PRO A 168 0.56 2.91 -13.55
C PRO A 168 -0.10 3.76 -12.45
N GLU A 169 -1.08 4.58 -12.83
CA GLU A 169 -1.88 5.41 -11.91
C GLU A 169 -2.63 4.61 -10.83
N LYS A 170 -3.12 3.39 -11.11
CA LYS A 170 -3.89 2.59 -10.12
C LYS A 170 -3.11 2.19 -8.86
N MET A 171 -1.78 2.25 -8.91
CA MET A 171 -0.91 1.86 -7.78
C MET A 171 -1.10 2.84 -6.62
N SER A 172 -1.18 2.29 -5.40
CA SER A 172 -1.54 3.03 -4.18
C SER A 172 -0.67 4.26 -3.89
N MET A 173 -1.22 5.22 -3.13
CA MET A 173 -0.49 6.46 -2.83
C MET A 173 0.64 6.20 -1.82
N GLU A 174 0.41 5.26 -0.89
CA GLU A 174 1.37 4.79 0.10
C GLU A 174 2.68 4.32 -0.55
N LYS A 175 2.61 3.69 -1.73
CA LYS A 175 3.80 3.32 -2.52
C LYS A 175 4.56 4.54 -3.04
N VAL A 176 3.84 5.57 -3.48
CA VAL A 176 4.43 6.83 -3.96
C VAL A 176 5.07 7.61 -2.83
N ASP A 177 4.45 7.66 -1.65
CA ASP A 177 5.01 8.37 -0.50
C ASP A 177 6.28 7.68 0.03
N VAL A 178 6.30 6.34 0.06
CA VAL A 178 7.53 5.57 0.35
C VAL A 178 8.62 5.83 -0.69
N LEU A 179 8.28 5.85 -1.98
CA LEU A 179 9.26 6.09 -3.05
C LEU A 179 9.85 7.50 -3.01
N ARG A 180 9.04 8.53 -2.76
CA ARG A 180 9.49 9.91 -2.53
C ARG A 180 10.40 10.00 -1.31
N ALA A 181 10.05 9.34 -0.21
CA ALA A 181 10.87 9.30 1.01
C ALA A 181 12.22 8.60 0.80
N LEU A 182 12.31 7.64 -0.14
CA LEU A 182 13.56 7.00 -0.58
C LEU A 182 14.34 7.83 -1.63
N GLY A 183 13.85 9.02 -2.00
CA GLY A 183 14.50 9.89 -2.98
C GLY A 183 14.32 9.48 -4.45
N ALA A 184 13.38 8.59 -4.76
CA ALA A 184 13.09 8.20 -6.13
C ALA A 184 12.18 9.22 -6.84
N GLU A 185 12.52 9.54 -8.08
CA GLU A 185 11.65 10.25 -9.02
C GLU A 185 10.55 9.31 -9.53
N ILE A 186 9.35 9.84 -9.77
CA ILE A 186 8.17 9.02 -10.07
C ILE A 186 7.47 9.55 -11.31
N VAL A 187 7.32 8.68 -12.31
CA VAL A 187 6.55 8.93 -13.52
C VAL A 187 5.31 8.04 -13.51
N ARG A 188 4.13 8.64 -13.62
CA ARG A 188 2.85 7.93 -13.70
C ARG A 188 2.46 7.68 -15.16
N THR A 189 1.85 6.54 -15.45
CA THR A 189 1.31 6.21 -16.78
C THR A 189 -0.15 5.78 -16.74
N PRO A 190 -0.93 5.96 -17.83
CA PRO A 190 -2.32 5.54 -17.90
C PRO A 190 -2.47 4.04 -17.60
N THR A 191 -3.43 3.70 -16.74
CA THR A 191 -3.67 2.29 -16.33
C THR A 191 -4.28 1.44 -17.46
N THR A 192 -4.96 2.08 -18.42
CA THR A 192 -5.60 1.44 -19.59
C THR A 192 -4.64 1.19 -20.74
N ALA A 193 -3.40 1.70 -20.69
CA ALA A 193 -2.41 1.49 -21.74
C ALA A 193 -1.98 0.01 -21.79
N ARG A 194 -2.18 -0.63 -22.96
CA ARG A 194 -1.66 -1.98 -23.26
C ARG A 194 -0.14 -2.02 -23.09
N PHE A 195 0.40 -3.17 -22.69
CA PHE A 195 1.86 -3.34 -22.48
C PHE A 195 2.73 -3.00 -23.70
N ASP A 196 2.18 -2.96 -24.92
CA ASP A 196 2.89 -2.69 -26.17
C ASP A 196 2.69 -1.25 -26.70
N SER A 197 1.94 -0.41 -25.97
CA SER A 197 1.76 1.02 -26.23
C SER A 197 3.00 1.84 -25.84
N PRO A 198 3.37 2.90 -26.57
CA PRO A 198 4.38 3.87 -26.14
C PRO A 198 4.06 4.51 -24.77
N GLU A 199 2.78 4.71 -24.45
CA GLU A 199 2.30 5.29 -23.19
C GLU A 199 2.28 4.29 -22.01
N SER A 200 2.60 3.02 -22.26
CA SER A 200 2.71 2.04 -21.18
C SER A 200 3.88 2.36 -20.26
N HIS A 201 3.83 1.89 -19.01
CA HIS A 201 4.95 2.04 -18.07
C HIS A 201 6.26 1.47 -18.62
N VAL A 202 6.20 0.42 -19.44
CA VAL A 202 7.38 -0.14 -20.12
C VAL A 202 7.86 0.78 -21.26
N GLY A 203 6.96 1.27 -22.12
CA GLY A 203 7.29 2.19 -23.21
C GLY A 203 7.91 3.49 -22.72
N VAL A 204 7.31 4.11 -21.71
CA VAL A 204 7.80 5.34 -21.08
C VAL A 204 9.16 5.13 -20.40
N ALA A 205 9.38 4.00 -19.72
CA ALA A 205 10.70 3.69 -19.17
C ALA A 205 11.79 3.63 -20.26
N TRP A 206 11.50 2.99 -21.40
CA TRP A 206 12.42 2.93 -22.53
C TRP A 206 12.62 4.27 -23.25
N GLN A 207 11.62 5.16 -23.27
CA GLN A 207 11.78 6.55 -23.73
C GLN A 207 12.76 7.31 -22.83
N LEU A 208 12.51 7.33 -21.51
CA LEU A 208 13.37 7.99 -20.52
C LEU A 208 14.82 7.47 -20.58
N LYS A 209 15.00 6.15 -20.74
CA LYS A 209 16.34 5.54 -20.86
C LYS A 209 17.08 5.91 -22.16
N ASN A 210 16.36 6.29 -23.22
CA ASN A 210 16.97 6.79 -24.45
C ASN A 210 17.30 8.29 -24.38
N GLU A 211 16.72 9.02 -23.44
CA GLU A 211 16.91 10.47 -23.24
C GLU A 211 17.94 10.79 -22.14
N ILE A 212 18.01 9.96 -21.08
CA ILE A 212 18.87 10.18 -19.92
C ILE A 212 20.21 9.46 -20.12
N PRO A 213 21.36 10.18 -20.18
CA PRO A 213 22.67 9.55 -20.27
C PRO A 213 23.00 8.76 -18.98
N ASN A 214 23.85 7.75 -19.11
CA ASN A 214 24.27 6.87 -18.01
C ASN A 214 23.07 6.27 -17.24
N SER A 215 22.02 5.88 -17.99
CA SER A 215 20.81 5.28 -17.43
C SER A 215 20.55 3.87 -17.91
N HIS A 216 20.05 3.04 -17.00
CA HIS A 216 19.88 1.61 -17.19
C HIS A 216 18.49 1.17 -16.75
N ILE A 217 17.86 0.33 -17.56
CA ILE A 217 16.68 -0.44 -17.14
C ILE A 217 17.17 -1.83 -16.77
N LEU A 218 16.93 -2.25 -15.53
CA LEU A 218 17.35 -3.56 -15.05
C LEU A 218 16.39 -4.66 -15.52
N ASP A 219 15.14 -4.31 -15.85
CA ASP A 219 14.14 -5.10 -16.56
C ASP A 219 13.81 -6.43 -15.86
N GLN A 220 13.02 -6.33 -14.80
CA GLN A 220 12.48 -7.49 -14.07
C GLN A 220 11.74 -8.51 -14.95
N TYR A 221 11.27 -8.15 -16.16
CA TYR A 221 10.54 -9.07 -17.04
C TYR A 221 11.46 -9.98 -17.86
N ARG A 222 12.72 -9.56 -18.05
CA ARG A 222 13.72 -10.23 -18.90
C ARG A 222 14.95 -10.72 -18.13
N ASN A 223 15.33 -10.04 -17.06
CA ASN A 223 16.60 -10.25 -16.38
C ASN A 223 16.61 -11.54 -15.58
N ALA A 224 17.54 -12.44 -15.90
CA ALA A 224 17.71 -13.73 -15.22
C ALA A 224 17.94 -13.58 -13.71
N SER A 225 18.48 -12.44 -13.25
CA SER A 225 18.63 -12.09 -11.84
C SER A 225 17.33 -12.19 -11.03
N ASN A 226 16.18 -11.94 -11.64
CA ASN A 226 14.87 -12.07 -10.98
C ASN A 226 14.55 -13.53 -10.62
N PRO A 227 14.38 -14.46 -11.58
CA PRO A 227 14.16 -15.87 -11.26
C PRO A 227 15.35 -16.49 -10.53
N LEU A 228 16.60 -16.06 -10.77
CA LEU A 228 17.78 -16.56 -10.03
C LEU A 228 17.79 -16.16 -8.55
N ALA A 229 17.37 -14.94 -8.19
CA ALA A 229 17.19 -14.59 -6.77
C ALA A 229 16.22 -15.54 -6.08
N HIS A 230 15.20 -16.02 -6.81
CA HIS A 230 14.22 -16.99 -6.32
C HIS A 230 14.64 -18.44 -6.49
N TYR A 231 15.51 -18.80 -7.44
CA TYR A 231 16.05 -20.15 -7.59
C TYR A 231 17.10 -20.43 -6.51
N ASP A 232 18.02 -19.48 -6.31
CA ASP A 232 19.06 -19.53 -5.29
C ASP A 232 18.47 -19.40 -3.86
N THR A 233 17.26 -18.82 -3.68
CA THR A 233 16.73 -18.49 -2.34
C THR A 233 15.20 -18.65 -2.07
N THR A 234 14.34 -19.09 -3.00
CA THR A 234 12.85 -19.00 -2.81
C THR A 234 11.94 -20.08 -3.47
N CYS A 235 11.71 -20.07 -4.81
CA CYS A 235 10.68 -20.82 -5.58
C CYS A 235 9.18 -20.53 -5.21
N ASN A 236 8.13 -20.97 -5.93
CA ASN A 236 7.80 -21.14 -7.39
C ASN A 236 6.24 -21.36 -7.51
N SER A 237 5.50 -21.07 -8.60
CA SER A 237 5.01 -22.05 -9.63
C SER A 237 3.49 -21.79 -10.08
N LYS A 238 3.16 -21.33 -11.33
CA LYS A 238 1.85 -21.24 -12.16
C LYS A 238 0.46 -20.81 -11.54
N LEU A 239 -0.71 -20.74 -12.24
CA LEU A 239 -1.21 -19.65 -13.16
C LEU A 239 -2.15 -19.99 -14.40
N ASN A 240 -3.45 -20.42 -14.30
CA ASN A 240 -4.31 -20.93 -15.44
C ASN A 240 -4.85 -19.86 -16.44
N LYS A 241 -5.71 -20.19 -17.44
CA LYS A 241 -6.41 -19.20 -18.31
C LYS A 241 -7.68 -18.59 -17.66
N THR A 242 -8.10 -17.38 -18.08
CA THR A 242 -9.32 -16.66 -17.62
C THR A 242 -9.68 -15.53 -18.60
N ASP A 243 -10.94 -15.09 -18.57
CA ASP A 243 -11.50 -14.04 -19.43
C ASP A 243 -11.72 -12.69 -18.72
N LYS A 244 -11.41 -12.59 -17.41
CA LYS A 244 -11.43 -11.33 -16.65
C LYS A 244 -10.17 -10.49 -16.92
N THR A 245 -10.37 -9.25 -17.37
CA THR A 245 -9.28 -8.33 -17.80
C THR A 245 -8.91 -7.27 -16.76
N THR A 246 -9.76 -6.99 -15.77
CA THR A 246 -9.57 -5.96 -14.74
C THR A 246 -9.72 -6.53 -13.32
N TYR A 247 -8.92 -6.01 -12.38
CA TYR A 247 -8.86 -6.43 -10.98
C TYR A 247 -8.15 -5.37 -10.11
N GLU A 248 -8.51 -5.33 -8.82
CA GLU A 248 -8.04 -4.37 -7.81
C GLU A 248 -6.79 -4.85 -7.04
N VAL A 249 -6.57 -6.17 -6.92
CA VAL A 249 -5.35 -6.72 -6.29
C VAL A 249 -4.10 -6.24 -7.03
N GLU A 250 -3.08 -5.79 -6.28
CA GLU A 250 -1.82 -5.29 -6.85
C GLU A 250 -0.69 -6.33 -6.79
N GLY A 251 0.17 -6.35 -7.82
CA GLY A 251 1.45 -7.07 -7.82
C GLY A 251 1.42 -8.49 -8.40
N ILE A 252 0.27 -8.97 -8.88
CA ILE A 252 0.10 -10.25 -9.60
C ILE A 252 -0.74 -10.04 -10.87
N GLY A 253 -0.47 -10.84 -11.91
CA GLY A 253 -1.19 -10.78 -13.20
C GLY A 253 -0.59 -9.79 -14.21
N TYR A 254 -0.57 -10.18 -15.48
CA TYR A 254 -0.14 -9.38 -16.64
C TYR A 254 -0.97 -9.77 -17.87
N ASP A 255 -1.06 -8.85 -18.84
CA ASP A 255 -1.67 -9.03 -20.17
C ASP A 255 -0.73 -9.71 -21.19
N PHE A 256 0.53 -9.93 -20.80
CA PHE A 256 1.54 -10.68 -21.55
C PHE A 256 2.20 -11.78 -20.68
N VAL A 257 2.99 -12.66 -21.31
CA VAL A 257 3.82 -13.67 -20.62
C VAL A 257 5.25 -13.13 -20.51
N PRO A 258 5.78 -12.81 -19.32
CA PRO A 258 7.15 -12.32 -19.17
C PRO A 258 8.19 -13.36 -19.59
N THR A 259 9.31 -12.90 -20.14
CA THR A 259 10.44 -13.76 -20.57
C THR A 259 10.95 -14.66 -19.43
N VAL A 260 10.97 -14.15 -18.19
CA VAL A 260 11.41 -14.89 -16.98
C VAL A 260 10.44 -15.97 -16.47
N LEU A 261 9.21 -16.05 -17.00
CA LEU A 261 8.19 -16.97 -16.49
C LEU A 261 8.27 -18.34 -17.19
N ASP A 262 9.02 -19.27 -16.59
CA ASP A 262 8.98 -20.66 -17.05
C ASP A 262 7.62 -21.32 -16.74
N ARG A 263 6.91 -21.67 -17.82
CA ARG A 263 5.60 -22.35 -17.78
C ARG A 263 5.71 -23.87 -17.94
N SER A 264 6.89 -24.46 -17.71
CA SER A 264 7.11 -25.92 -17.65
C SER A 264 7.07 -26.46 -16.22
N VAL A 265 7.84 -25.87 -15.30
CA VAL A 265 8.21 -26.35 -13.94
C VAL A 265 7.12 -26.44 -12.86
N VAL A 266 5.86 -26.70 -13.25
CA VAL A 266 4.72 -26.63 -12.31
C VAL A 266 3.52 -27.48 -12.74
N ASP A 267 2.82 -28.00 -11.75
CA ASP A 267 1.76 -28.98 -11.92
C ASP A 267 0.38 -28.36 -12.15
N LYS A 268 -0.05 -27.44 -11.26
CA LYS A 268 -1.44 -26.99 -11.20
C LYS A 268 -1.61 -25.49 -11.13
N TRP A 269 -2.67 -25.06 -11.77
CA TRP A 269 -2.88 -23.72 -12.22
C TRP A 269 -4.25 -23.20 -11.65
N PHE A 270 -4.28 -22.17 -10.80
CA PHE A 270 -5.53 -21.68 -10.15
C PHE A 270 -5.88 -20.21 -10.47
N LYS A 271 -7.14 -19.82 -10.21
CA LYS A 271 -7.64 -18.44 -10.35
C LYS A 271 -8.29 -17.96 -9.05
N SER A 272 -7.78 -16.85 -8.52
CA SER A 272 -8.39 -16.05 -7.47
C SER A 272 -9.25 -14.93 -8.08
N ASN A 273 -10.03 -14.26 -7.23
CA ASN A 273 -10.72 -13.01 -7.52
C ASN A 273 -10.46 -12.01 -6.36
N ASP A 274 -10.81 -10.73 -6.57
CA ASP A 274 -10.53 -9.67 -5.58
C ASP A 274 -11.25 -9.89 -4.24
N GLU A 275 -12.54 -10.25 -4.26
CA GLU A 275 -13.39 -10.50 -3.08
C GLU A 275 -12.78 -11.56 -2.14
N GLU A 276 -12.50 -12.76 -2.67
CA GLU A 276 -11.84 -13.84 -1.92
C GLU A 276 -10.45 -13.43 -1.44
N SER A 277 -9.71 -12.66 -2.24
CA SER A 277 -8.35 -12.24 -1.91
C SER A 277 -8.32 -11.28 -0.74
N PHE A 278 -9.19 -10.26 -0.74
CA PHE A 278 -9.25 -9.29 0.35
C PHE A 278 -9.87 -9.88 1.61
N ALA A 279 -10.90 -10.73 1.50
CA ALA A 279 -11.45 -11.46 2.64
C ALA A 279 -10.37 -12.31 3.34
N LEU A 280 -9.57 -13.09 2.58
CA LEU A 280 -8.50 -13.91 3.16
C LEU A 280 -7.31 -13.08 3.66
N ALA A 281 -6.96 -11.95 3.02
CA ALA A 281 -5.94 -11.04 3.52
C ALA A 281 -6.32 -10.45 4.89
N ARG A 282 -7.60 -10.04 5.05
CA ARG A 282 -8.10 -9.54 6.34
C ARG A 282 -8.21 -10.66 7.39
N MET A 283 -8.52 -11.89 6.98
CA MET A 283 -8.54 -13.03 7.91
C MET A 283 -7.13 -13.44 8.36
N LEU A 284 -6.11 -13.36 7.50
CA LEU A 284 -4.70 -13.53 7.88
C LEU A 284 -4.24 -12.52 8.94
N ILE A 285 -4.66 -11.27 8.80
CA ILE A 285 -4.42 -10.21 9.79
C ILE A 285 -5.14 -10.53 11.11
N ARG A 286 -6.44 -10.85 11.05
CA ARG A 286 -7.31 -11.02 12.24
C ARG A 286 -7.02 -12.29 13.04
N GLU A 287 -6.81 -13.41 12.36
CA GLU A 287 -6.76 -14.74 13.00
C GLU A 287 -5.34 -15.27 13.22
N GLU A 288 -4.37 -14.85 12.40
CA GLU A 288 -2.97 -15.29 12.48
C GLU A 288 -2.00 -14.14 12.86
N GLY A 289 -2.48 -12.89 12.93
CA GLY A 289 -1.64 -11.71 13.22
C GLY A 289 -0.68 -11.32 12.09
N LEU A 290 -0.90 -11.83 10.87
CA LEU A 290 0.03 -11.65 9.74
C LEU A 290 -0.33 -10.40 8.94
N LEU A 291 0.45 -9.33 9.12
CA LEU A 291 0.24 -7.99 8.52
C LEU A 291 0.61 -7.93 7.02
N CYS A 292 -0.02 -8.77 6.21
CA CYS A 292 0.29 -8.99 4.80
C CYS A 292 -0.68 -8.28 3.83
N GLY A 293 -0.24 -8.11 2.58
CA GLY A 293 -0.99 -7.46 1.49
C GLY A 293 -1.98 -8.37 0.75
N GLY A 294 -2.78 -7.78 -0.15
CA GLY A 294 -3.89 -8.47 -0.84
C GLY A 294 -3.47 -9.70 -1.67
N SER A 295 -2.27 -9.67 -2.28
CA SER A 295 -1.72 -10.82 -3.02
C SER A 295 -1.44 -12.04 -2.13
N SER A 296 -1.16 -11.81 -0.84
CA SER A 296 -1.01 -12.87 0.17
C SER A 296 -2.34 -13.55 0.46
N GLY A 297 -3.43 -12.77 0.49
CA GLY A 297 -4.79 -13.29 0.57
C GLY A 297 -5.20 -14.08 -0.67
N SER A 298 -4.80 -13.64 -1.88
CA SER A 298 -4.96 -14.43 -3.11
C SER A 298 -4.25 -15.78 -3.05
N ALA A 299 -3.01 -15.81 -2.55
CA ALA A 299 -2.25 -17.05 -2.41
C ALA A 299 -2.91 -17.98 -1.38
N MET A 300 -3.37 -17.44 -0.25
CA MET A 300 -4.01 -18.22 0.82
C MET A 300 -5.40 -18.73 0.44
N SER A 301 -6.22 -17.95 -0.27
CA SER A 301 -7.56 -18.38 -0.73
C SER A 301 -7.50 -19.55 -1.70
N ILE A 302 -6.40 -19.65 -2.46
CA ILE A 302 -6.10 -20.82 -3.29
C ILE A 302 -5.50 -21.95 -2.47
N ALA A 303 -4.57 -21.67 -1.55
CA ALA A 303 -3.94 -22.71 -0.73
C ALA A 303 -4.97 -23.52 0.07
N VAL A 304 -5.95 -22.87 0.71
CA VAL A 304 -7.01 -23.56 1.48
C VAL A 304 -7.99 -24.37 0.60
N LYS A 305 -7.95 -24.19 -0.72
CA LYS A 305 -8.69 -25.00 -1.71
C LYS A 305 -7.81 -26.15 -2.24
N ALA A 306 -6.56 -25.86 -2.59
CA ALA A 306 -5.60 -26.80 -3.17
C ALA A 306 -5.06 -27.82 -2.15
N ALA A 307 -4.91 -27.43 -0.89
CA ALA A 307 -4.39 -28.28 0.18
C ALA A 307 -5.42 -29.28 0.74
N LYS A 308 -6.67 -29.27 0.28
CA LYS A 308 -7.71 -30.21 0.73
C LYS A 308 -7.42 -31.66 0.36
N ASP A 309 -6.68 -31.87 -0.72
CA ASP A 309 -6.25 -33.19 -1.19
C ASP A 309 -5.06 -33.73 -0.37
N LEU A 310 -4.48 -32.92 0.54
CA LEU A 310 -3.35 -33.31 1.38
C LEU A 310 -3.80 -33.94 2.70
N THR A 311 -3.02 -34.93 3.13
CA THR A 311 -3.23 -35.73 4.34
C THR A 311 -2.36 -35.26 5.51
N GLU A 312 -2.63 -35.81 6.70
CA GLU A 312 -1.86 -35.53 7.91
C GLU A 312 -0.37 -35.92 7.73
N GLY A 313 0.53 -35.10 8.28
CA GLY A 313 1.98 -35.24 8.08
C GLY A 313 2.51 -34.64 6.76
N GLN A 314 1.66 -34.32 5.79
CA GLN A 314 2.07 -33.53 4.62
C GLN A 314 2.10 -32.03 4.95
N ARG A 315 2.89 -31.25 4.19
CA ARG A 315 3.09 -29.81 4.37
C ARG A 315 2.74 -29.03 3.10
N CYS A 316 2.03 -27.92 3.27
CA CYS A 316 1.78 -26.92 2.22
C CYS A 316 2.43 -25.60 2.61
N VAL A 317 3.18 -24.97 1.71
CA VAL A 317 3.85 -23.67 1.93
C VAL A 317 3.23 -22.61 1.03
N VAL A 318 2.89 -21.46 1.61
CA VAL A 318 2.28 -20.31 0.94
C VAL A 318 3.22 -19.11 1.03
N ILE A 319 3.55 -18.48 -0.09
CA ILE A 319 4.34 -17.25 -0.10
C ILE A 319 3.42 -16.06 0.18
N LEU A 320 3.74 -15.23 1.18
CA LEU A 320 3.01 -13.99 1.49
C LEU A 320 3.85 -12.78 1.03
N PRO A 321 3.58 -12.18 -0.16
CA PRO A 321 4.59 -11.40 -0.88
C PRO A 321 4.97 -10.03 -0.29
N ASP A 322 4.04 -9.31 0.34
CA ASP A 322 4.26 -7.94 0.81
C ASP A 322 3.40 -7.54 2.01
N SER A 323 3.74 -6.40 2.62
CA SER A 323 3.12 -5.91 3.86
C SER A 323 1.82 -5.13 3.63
N VAL A 324 1.00 -5.04 4.68
CA VAL A 324 -0.22 -4.21 4.71
C VAL A 324 0.04 -2.71 4.46
N ARG A 325 1.28 -2.22 4.68
CA ARG A 325 1.70 -0.81 4.49
C ARG A 325 1.24 -0.23 3.16
N ASN A 326 1.31 -1.02 2.09
CA ASN A 326 0.98 -0.59 0.73
C ASN A 326 -0.53 -0.36 0.50
N TYR A 327 -1.40 -0.69 1.47
CA TYR A 327 -2.84 -0.86 1.29
C TYR A 327 -3.70 -0.24 2.40
N MET A 328 -3.13 0.65 3.23
CA MET A 328 -3.79 1.25 4.39
C MET A 328 -5.12 1.94 4.05
N SER A 329 -5.17 2.64 2.90
CA SER A 329 -6.37 3.31 2.37
C SER A 329 -7.26 2.43 1.48
N LYS A 330 -6.83 1.19 1.18
CA LYS A 330 -7.51 0.24 0.29
C LYS A 330 -8.21 -0.88 1.08
N PHE A 331 -7.87 -2.16 0.88
CA PHE A 331 -8.62 -3.29 1.45
C PHE A 331 -8.66 -3.33 2.99
N LEU A 332 -7.74 -2.63 3.66
CA LEU A 332 -7.75 -2.48 5.12
C LEU A 332 -8.89 -1.56 5.60
N ASN A 333 -9.35 -0.63 4.76
CA ASN A 333 -10.39 0.34 5.05
C ASN A 333 -11.78 -0.23 4.69
N ASP A 334 -12.63 -0.37 5.70
CA ASP A 334 -14.02 -0.85 5.55
C ASP A 334 -14.82 -0.06 4.51
N LYS A 335 -14.68 1.27 4.50
CA LYS A 335 -15.39 2.13 3.54
C LYS A 335 -14.99 1.85 2.10
N TRP A 336 -13.71 1.54 1.86
CA TRP A 336 -13.21 1.16 0.54
C TRP A 336 -13.73 -0.23 0.13
N MET A 337 -13.73 -1.19 1.06
CA MET A 337 -14.25 -2.54 0.83
C MET A 337 -15.74 -2.52 0.46
N THR A 338 -16.56 -1.75 1.20
CA THR A 338 -17.99 -1.58 0.91
C THR A 338 -18.22 -0.80 -0.39
N GLN A 339 -17.49 0.31 -0.63
CA GLN A 339 -17.59 1.08 -1.88
C GLN A 339 -17.26 0.25 -3.13
N LYS A 340 -16.34 -0.72 -3.01
CA LYS A 340 -15.98 -1.64 -4.09
C LYS A 340 -16.88 -2.89 -4.18
N GLY A 341 -17.82 -3.06 -3.25
CA GLY A 341 -18.71 -4.22 -3.19
C GLY A 341 -18.04 -5.53 -2.73
N PHE A 342 -16.86 -5.46 -2.11
CA PHE A 342 -16.16 -6.63 -1.55
C PHE A 342 -16.56 -6.94 -0.10
N MET A 343 -17.41 -6.10 0.49
CA MET A 343 -18.05 -6.30 1.79
C MET A 343 -19.49 -5.78 1.68
N LYS A 344 -20.47 -6.54 2.13
CA LYS A 344 -21.86 -6.06 2.18
C LYS A 344 -22.04 -5.15 3.38
N GLU A 345 -22.92 -4.15 3.26
CA GLU A 345 -23.32 -3.35 4.42
C GLU A 345 -23.90 -4.24 5.52
N GLU A 346 -24.69 -5.26 5.16
CA GLU A 346 -25.27 -6.24 6.09
C GLU A 346 -24.22 -7.05 6.88
N ASP A 347 -23.10 -7.44 6.26
CA ASP A 347 -22.02 -8.18 6.94
C ASP A 347 -21.28 -7.30 7.96
N ASP A 348 -21.20 -5.99 7.70
CA ASP A 348 -20.71 -5.00 8.66
C ASP A 348 -21.70 -4.85 9.84
N MET A 349 -23.02 -4.89 9.57
CA MET A 349 -24.09 -4.73 10.57
C MET A 349 -24.15 -5.83 11.64
N ILE A 350 -23.79 -7.08 11.32
CA ILE A 350 -23.91 -8.23 12.26
C ILE A 350 -23.12 -8.02 13.56
N ASN A 351 -22.04 -7.23 13.53
CA ASN A 351 -21.22 -6.90 14.70
C ASN A 351 -21.43 -5.46 15.23
N LYS A 352 -22.34 -4.67 14.65
CA LYS A 352 -22.59 -3.31 15.16
C LYS A 352 -23.54 -3.35 16.37
N PRO A 353 -23.38 -2.43 17.33
CA PRO A 353 -24.32 -2.29 18.43
C PRO A 353 -25.74 -1.93 17.98
N TRP A 354 -26.73 -2.23 18.83
CA TRP A 354 -28.17 -1.99 18.60
C TRP A 354 -28.54 -0.58 18.13
N TRP A 355 -27.75 0.43 18.50
CA TRP A 355 -28.01 1.84 18.19
C TRP A 355 -27.48 2.30 16.82
N TRP A 356 -26.71 1.49 16.09
CA TRP A 356 -25.95 1.92 14.90
C TRP A 356 -26.82 2.52 13.78
N HIS A 357 -28.08 2.09 13.68
CA HIS A 357 -29.03 2.49 12.65
C HIS A 357 -29.97 3.63 13.06
N LEU A 358 -30.02 3.94 14.37
CA LEU A 358 -30.82 5.04 14.89
C LEU A 358 -30.35 6.35 14.26
N LYS A 359 -31.26 7.31 14.16
CA LYS A 359 -31.01 8.62 13.55
C LYS A 359 -30.47 9.61 14.56
N VAL A 360 -29.66 10.57 14.10
CA VAL A 360 -29.10 11.63 14.95
C VAL A 360 -30.21 12.43 15.66
N GLN A 361 -31.39 12.58 15.05
CA GLN A 361 -32.58 13.19 15.69
C GLN A 361 -33.08 12.46 16.95
N GLU A 362 -32.78 11.17 17.13
CA GLU A 362 -33.25 10.37 18.27
C GLU A 362 -32.47 10.65 19.56
N LEU A 363 -31.39 11.45 19.48
CA LEU A 363 -30.62 11.93 20.63
C LEU A 363 -31.28 13.12 21.36
N SER A 364 -32.49 13.54 20.96
CA SER A 364 -33.27 14.63 21.59
C SER A 364 -32.48 15.92 21.80
N LEU A 365 -31.95 16.45 20.70
CA LEU A 365 -30.95 17.52 20.72
C LEU A 365 -31.52 18.89 21.09
N SER A 366 -30.82 19.59 21.97
CA SER A 366 -31.10 20.99 22.31
C SER A 366 -30.48 21.96 21.31
N ALA A 367 -31.13 23.10 21.10
CA ALA A 367 -30.56 24.20 20.33
C ALA A 367 -29.39 24.84 21.11
N PRO A 368 -28.21 25.04 20.49
CA PRO A 368 -27.06 25.65 21.14
C PRO A 368 -27.22 27.15 21.35
N LEU A 369 -26.51 27.63 22.37
CA LEU A 369 -25.92 28.96 22.34
C LEU A 369 -24.84 29.01 21.25
N THR A 370 -24.96 29.93 20.30
CA THR A 370 -23.89 30.30 19.36
C THR A 370 -23.25 31.63 19.77
N VAL A 371 -22.02 31.88 19.30
CA VAL A 371 -21.32 33.16 19.54
C VAL A 371 -20.73 33.74 18.25
N LEU A 372 -20.76 35.06 18.12
CA LEU A 372 -20.15 35.76 16.98
C LEU A 372 -18.61 35.77 17.10
N PRO A 373 -17.84 35.70 16.00
CA PRO A 373 -16.37 35.69 16.03
C PRO A 373 -15.74 36.97 16.62
N GLY A 374 -16.50 38.07 16.67
CA GLY A 374 -16.10 39.35 17.25
C GLY A 374 -16.30 39.46 18.77
N VAL A 375 -16.92 38.49 19.44
CA VAL A 375 -17.08 38.53 20.92
C VAL A 375 -15.71 38.32 21.59
N THR A 376 -15.49 38.97 22.75
CA THR A 376 -14.25 38.82 23.52
C THR A 376 -14.22 37.49 24.28
N CYS A 377 -13.01 37.02 24.61
CA CYS A 377 -12.81 35.79 25.39
C CYS A 377 -13.48 35.90 26.77
N GLU A 378 -13.34 37.05 27.44
CA GLU A 378 -14.01 37.35 28.72
C GLU A 378 -15.54 37.22 28.60
N LYS A 379 -16.16 37.93 27.65
CA LYS A 379 -17.62 37.91 27.51
C LYS A 379 -18.15 36.53 27.13
N THR A 380 -17.39 35.76 26.34
CA THR A 380 -17.76 34.38 25.99
C THR A 380 -17.67 33.45 27.20
N ILE A 381 -16.66 33.60 28.06
CA ILE A 381 -16.53 32.85 29.32
C ILE A 381 -17.69 33.17 30.27
N GLU A 382 -18.10 34.44 30.38
CA GLU A 382 -19.28 34.83 31.16
C GLU A 382 -20.54 34.16 30.64
N ILE A 383 -20.86 34.31 29.35
CA ILE A 383 -22.09 33.76 28.77
C ILE A 383 -22.13 32.23 28.92
N LEU A 384 -21.01 31.54 28.66
CA LEU A 384 -20.90 30.09 28.84
C LEU A 384 -21.21 29.68 30.30
N ARG A 385 -20.60 30.35 31.29
CA ARG A 385 -20.85 30.06 32.71
C ARG A 385 -22.28 30.39 33.15
N GLU A 386 -22.79 31.56 32.80
CA GLU A 386 -24.15 32.00 33.14
C GLU A 386 -25.23 31.10 32.55
N LYS A 387 -25.00 30.57 31.33
CA LYS A 387 -25.93 29.69 30.63
C LYS A 387 -25.69 28.19 30.89
N GLY A 388 -24.65 27.83 31.66
CA GLY A 388 -24.34 26.44 31.98
C GLY A 388 -23.82 25.60 30.81
N PHE A 389 -23.19 26.23 29.81
CA PHE A 389 -22.57 25.54 28.67
C PHE A 389 -21.04 25.52 28.80
N ASP A 390 -20.41 24.38 28.54
CA ASP A 390 -18.95 24.27 28.50
C ASP A 390 -18.34 24.70 27.15
N GLN A 391 -19.16 24.90 26.11
CA GLN A 391 -18.70 25.20 24.75
C GLN A 391 -19.81 25.78 23.87
N ALA A 392 -19.42 26.50 22.81
CA ALA A 392 -20.33 27.09 21.83
C ALA A 392 -19.74 27.04 20.41
N PRO A 393 -20.57 26.87 19.35
CA PRO A 393 -20.16 27.10 17.98
C PRO A 393 -19.95 28.59 17.73
N VAL A 394 -18.86 28.93 17.03
CA VAL A 394 -18.62 30.28 16.51
C VAL A 394 -19.23 30.37 15.11
N VAL A 395 -20.21 31.25 14.94
CA VAL A 395 -20.96 31.44 13.70
C VAL A 395 -20.89 32.91 13.33
N ASP A 396 -20.67 33.25 12.06
CA ASP A 396 -20.67 34.64 11.61
C ASP A 396 -22.09 35.19 11.34
N GLU A 397 -22.16 36.48 11.01
CA GLU A 397 -23.42 37.19 10.71
C GLU A 397 -24.14 36.64 9.46
N CYS A 398 -23.43 35.91 8.59
CA CYS A 398 -23.97 35.24 7.42
C CYS A 398 -24.45 33.80 7.72
N GLY A 399 -24.31 33.31 8.95
CA GLY A 399 -24.67 31.95 9.35
C GLY A 399 -23.60 30.89 9.00
N VAL A 400 -22.38 31.30 8.63
CA VAL A 400 -21.29 30.37 8.34
C VAL A 400 -20.63 29.93 9.65
N ILE A 401 -20.51 28.63 9.84
CA ILE A 401 -19.86 28.04 11.02
C ILE A 401 -18.34 28.12 10.83
N LEU A 402 -17.66 28.86 11.71
CA LEU A 402 -16.21 29.07 11.66
C LEU A 402 -15.43 28.04 12.50
N GLY A 403 -16.09 27.37 13.45
CA GLY A 403 -15.50 26.40 14.36
C GLY A 403 -16.16 26.37 15.75
N MET A 404 -15.46 25.82 16.73
CA MET A 404 -15.92 25.66 18.12
C MET A 404 -15.02 26.40 19.11
N VAL A 405 -15.59 26.90 20.21
CA VAL A 405 -14.83 27.37 21.39
C VAL A 405 -15.29 26.65 22.65
N THR A 406 -14.35 26.34 23.55
CA THR A 406 -14.63 25.64 24.80
C THR A 406 -14.12 26.45 25.99
N LEU A 407 -14.87 26.44 27.09
CA LEU A 407 -14.54 27.11 28.35
C LEU A 407 -13.15 26.68 28.84
N GLY A 408 -12.84 25.39 28.76
CA GLY A 408 -11.53 24.84 29.12
C GLY A 408 -10.37 25.39 28.28
N ASN A 409 -10.50 25.42 26.94
CA ASN A 409 -9.44 25.96 26.07
C ASN A 409 -9.23 27.45 26.26
N MET A 410 -10.31 28.23 26.43
CA MET A 410 -10.23 29.67 26.66
C MET A 410 -9.56 29.99 28.00
N LEU A 411 -9.98 29.31 29.09
CA LEU A 411 -9.35 29.46 30.40
C LEU A 411 -7.87 29.03 30.38
N SER A 412 -7.54 27.91 29.74
CA SER A 412 -6.15 27.46 29.59
C SER A 412 -5.31 28.42 28.76
N SER A 413 -5.88 29.07 27.74
CA SER A 413 -5.16 30.02 26.89
C SER A 413 -4.93 31.37 27.57
N LEU A 414 -5.88 31.82 28.39
CA LEU A 414 -5.73 33.00 29.26
C LEU A 414 -4.67 32.75 30.35
N LEU A 415 -4.74 31.63 31.07
CA LEU A 415 -3.79 31.27 32.12
C LEU A 415 -2.35 31.09 31.58
N ALA A 416 -2.21 30.62 30.33
CA ALA A 416 -0.93 30.50 29.65
C ALA A 416 -0.44 31.81 28.99
N GLY A 417 -1.19 32.93 29.14
CA GLY A 417 -0.85 34.23 28.54
C GLY A 417 -0.89 34.26 27.00
N LYS A 418 -1.51 33.27 26.35
CA LYS A 418 -1.60 33.16 24.88
C LYS A 418 -2.63 34.11 24.27
N VAL A 419 -3.62 34.52 25.05
CA VAL A 419 -4.63 35.55 24.73
C VAL A 419 -4.91 36.40 25.96
N GLN A 420 -5.46 37.59 25.74
CA GLN A 420 -5.95 38.50 26.78
C GLN A 420 -7.47 38.40 26.95
N PRO A 421 -8.06 38.81 28.09
CA PRO A 421 -9.53 38.80 28.29
C PRO A 421 -10.29 39.57 27.20
N SER A 422 -9.73 40.68 26.74
CA SER A 422 -10.25 41.55 25.68
C SER A 422 -10.04 41.04 24.25
N ASP A 423 -9.28 39.95 24.04
CA ASP A 423 -9.06 39.39 22.71
C ASP A 423 -10.33 38.73 22.16
N HIS A 424 -10.53 38.82 20.84
CA HIS A 424 -11.63 38.13 20.15
C HIS A 424 -11.48 36.60 20.20
N VAL A 425 -12.60 35.88 20.37
CA VAL A 425 -12.64 34.40 20.40
C VAL A 425 -12.12 33.73 19.14
N SER A 426 -12.08 34.43 18.01
CA SER A 426 -11.46 33.98 16.76
C SER A 426 -9.97 33.60 16.90
N LYS A 427 -9.28 34.04 17.97
CA LYS A 427 -7.90 33.61 18.30
C LYS A 427 -7.80 32.22 18.97
N VAL A 428 -8.88 31.71 19.56
CA VAL A 428 -8.91 30.47 20.37
C VAL A 428 -9.88 29.41 19.84
N ILE A 429 -10.26 29.55 18.57
CA ILE A 429 -11.24 28.70 17.87
C ILE A 429 -10.63 27.38 17.37
N TYR A 430 -11.32 26.27 17.66
CA TYR A 430 -11.09 24.98 17.02
C TYR A 430 -11.76 24.95 15.65
N LYS A 431 -10.97 25.05 14.58
CA LYS A 431 -11.45 25.07 13.18
C LYS A 431 -11.74 23.67 12.61
N GLN A 432 -11.24 22.61 13.24
CA GLN A 432 -11.47 21.24 12.80
C GLN A 432 -12.76 20.69 13.41
N PHE A 433 -13.75 20.47 12.56
CA PHE A 433 -15.02 19.85 12.88
C PHE A 433 -15.61 19.20 11.63
N ARG A 434 -16.59 18.31 11.82
CA ARG A 434 -17.43 17.79 10.73
C ARG A 434 -18.87 18.20 10.91
N GLN A 435 -19.57 18.36 9.79
CA GLN A 435 -21.02 18.56 9.78
C GLN A 435 -21.72 17.20 9.57
N ILE A 436 -22.85 17.02 10.23
CA ILE A 436 -23.72 15.86 10.12
C ILE A 436 -25.19 16.33 10.09
N HIS A 437 -26.11 15.58 9.50
CA HIS A 437 -27.53 15.95 9.45
C HIS A 437 -28.38 15.11 10.41
N LEU A 438 -29.52 15.66 10.85
CA LEU A 438 -30.49 14.96 11.72
C LEU A 438 -30.96 13.59 11.18
N LYS A 439 -30.93 13.40 9.86
CA LYS A 439 -31.32 12.17 9.14
C LYS A 439 -30.19 11.16 8.95
N ASP A 440 -28.96 11.50 9.30
CA ASP A 440 -27.83 10.57 9.31
C ASP A 440 -27.96 9.54 10.44
N SER A 441 -27.22 8.44 10.36
CA SER A 441 -27.20 7.39 11.38
C SER A 441 -26.19 7.67 12.50
N LEU A 442 -26.44 7.11 13.69
CA LEU A 442 -25.49 7.14 14.80
C LEU A 442 -24.18 6.39 14.48
N GLY A 443 -24.20 5.39 13.60
CA GLY A 443 -22.99 4.78 13.06
C GLY A 443 -22.11 5.76 12.27
N LYS A 444 -22.71 6.64 11.46
CA LYS A 444 -21.99 7.71 10.76
C LYS A 444 -21.41 8.72 11.75
N LEU A 445 -22.16 9.05 12.82
CA LEU A 445 -21.68 9.91 13.91
C LEU A 445 -20.48 9.27 14.64
N SER A 446 -20.55 7.99 15.00
CA SER A 446 -19.46 7.24 15.63
C SER A 446 -18.16 7.34 14.81
N HIS A 447 -18.24 7.11 13.50
CA HIS A 447 -17.10 7.22 12.60
C HIS A 447 -16.55 8.64 12.40
N ILE A 448 -17.34 9.67 12.68
CA ILE A 448 -16.84 11.05 12.73
C ILE A 448 -16.08 11.26 14.04
N LEU A 449 -16.64 10.83 15.17
CA LEU A 449 -16.04 10.99 16.50
C LEU A 449 -14.76 10.16 16.73
N GLU A 450 -14.51 9.15 15.90
CA GLU A 450 -13.22 8.43 15.83
C GLU A 450 -12.06 9.28 15.29
N ILE A 451 -12.34 10.35 14.53
CA ILE A 451 -11.35 11.15 13.79
C ILE A 451 -11.37 12.62 14.25
N ASP A 452 -12.57 13.18 14.38
CA ASP A 452 -12.82 14.59 14.64
C ASP A 452 -13.49 14.75 16.01
N HIS A 453 -12.96 15.64 16.86
CA HIS A 453 -13.45 15.83 18.23
C HIS A 453 -14.85 16.50 18.30
N PHE A 454 -15.33 17.07 17.20
CA PHE A 454 -16.58 17.81 17.12
C PHE A 454 -17.39 17.42 15.87
N ALA A 455 -18.65 17.05 16.07
CA ALA A 455 -19.63 16.72 15.04
C ALA A 455 -20.85 17.63 15.15
N LEU A 456 -20.89 18.70 14.36
CA LEU A 456 -21.94 19.72 14.37
C LEU A 456 -23.16 19.29 13.57
N VAL A 457 -24.35 19.30 14.19
CA VAL A 457 -25.59 18.87 13.52
C VAL A 457 -26.21 20.04 12.77
N VAL A 458 -26.14 20.03 11.44
CA VAL A 458 -26.63 21.13 10.61
C VAL A 458 -28.02 20.80 10.05
N HIS A 459 -28.95 21.72 10.24
CA HIS A 459 -30.29 21.69 9.67
C HIS A 459 -30.51 22.93 8.80
N GLU A 460 -30.68 22.73 7.49
CA GLU A 460 -30.99 23.81 6.57
C GLU A 460 -32.47 24.24 6.74
N GLN A 461 -32.70 25.49 7.12
CA GLN A 461 -33.99 26.15 6.95
C GLN A 461 -33.92 27.16 5.81
N ILE A 462 -34.82 27.03 4.85
CA ILE A 462 -35.00 28.02 3.79
C ILE A 462 -35.98 29.08 4.32
N GLN A 463 -35.48 30.29 4.58
CA GLN A 463 -36.34 31.45 4.84
C GLN A 463 -36.58 32.22 3.53
N SER A 464 -37.84 32.56 3.29
CA SER A 464 -38.27 33.37 2.15
C SER A 464 -38.90 34.65 2.69
N SER A 465 -38.32 35.80 2.38
CA SER A 465 -39.00 37.10 2.48
C SER A 465 -39.46 37.55 1.08
N GLU A 466 -40.30 38.58 1.01
CA GLU A 466 -40.86 39.08 -0.26
C GLU A 466 -39.83 39.68 -1.24
N SER A 467 -38.55 39.74 -0.86
CA SER A 467 -37.48 40.27 -1.72
C SER A 467 -36.28 39.33 -1.93
N PHE A 468 -36.01 38.38 -1.01
CA PHE A 468 -34.89 37.46 -1.12
C PHE A 468 -35.17 36.08 -0.47
N LYS A 469 -34.55 35.04 -1.03
CA LYS A 469 -34.42 33.72 -0.39
C LYS A 469 -33.04 33.62 0.25
N PHE A 470 -32.98 33.28 1.53
CA PHE A 470 -31.73 32.96 2.22
C PHE A 470 -31.84 31.56 2.84
N VAL A 471 -30.74 30.81 2.80
CA VAL A 471 -30.62 29.52 3.51
C VAL A 471 -30.00 29.80 4.86
N LEU A 472 -30.77 29.70 5.94
CA LEU A 472 -30.23 29.69 7.29
C LEU A 472 -29.76 28.27 7.62
N SER A 473 -28.47 28.12 7.91
CA SER A 473 -27.96 26.91 8.55
C SER A 473 -28.26 26.97 10.04
N ILE A 474 -29.38 26.36 10.47
CA ILE A 474 -29.65 26.20 11.90
C ILE A 474 -28.74 25.09 12.42
N VAL A 475 -27.78 25.49 13.24
CA VAL A 475 -26.95 24.58 14.01
C VAL A 475 -27.79 24.03 15.15
N HIS A 476 -28.10 22.74 15.11
CA HIS A 476 -28.46 21.96 16.30
C HIS A 476 -27.18 21.37 16.88
N TYR A 477 -27.11 21.24 18.20
CA TYR A 477 -25.85 20.90 18.84
C TYR A 477 -25.82 19.47 19.35
N LEU A 478 -24.81 18.77 18.87
CA LEU A 478 -24.05 17.81 19.65
C LEU A 478 -22.62 18.34 19.72
N ALA A 479 -22.04 18.34 20.91
CA ALA A 479 -20.64 18.02 21.05
C ALA A 479 -20.56 16.93 22.12
N PHE A 480 -20.99 15.73 21.73
CA PHE A 480 -20.73 14.53 22.51
C PHE A 480 -19.23 14.28 22.51
N PHE A 481 -18.62 14.38 23.68
CA PHE A 481 -17.40 13.62 23.95
C PHE A 481 -17.73 12.13 23.83
N TYR A 482 -16.70 11.32 23.53
CA TYR A 482 -16.80 9.86 23.48
C TYR A 482 -17.52 9.28 24.72
N THR A 483 -17.34 9.90 25.89
CA THR A 483 -18.02 9.58 27.16
C THR A 483 -19.54 9.74 27.15
N GLU A 484 -20.11 10.82 26.59
CA GLU A 484 -21.58 10.99 26.55
C GLU A 484 -22.23 10.02 25.56
N PHE A 485 -21.54 9.75 24.44
CA PHE A 485 -21.94 8.70 23.51
C PHE A 485 -21.97 7.34 24.20
N HIS A 486 -20.89 7.01 24.92
CA HIS A 486 -20.77 5.77 25.69
C HIS A 486 -21.82 5.67 26.81
N LEU A 487 -22.26 6.78 27.41
CA LEU A 487 -23.34 6.84 28.39
C LEU A 487 -24.71 6.54 27.78
N PHE A 488 -25.08 7.18 26.66
CA PHE A 488 -26.33 6.89 25.94
C PHE A 488 -26.37 5.42 25.47
N VAL A 489 -25.24 4.95 24.94
CA VAL A 489 -25.07 3.59 24.38
C VAL A 489 -25.14 2.49 25.44
N CYS A 490 -24.51 2.68 26.60
CA CYS A 490 -24.44 1.66 27.67
C CYS A 490 -25.52 1.80 28.73
N TYR A 491 -26.11 2.98 28.90
CA TYR A 491 -27.09 3.28 29.96
C TYR A 491 -28.30 4.06 29.40
N PRO A 492 -29.07 3.51 28.44
CA PRO A 492 -30.19 4.21 27.80
C PRO A 492 -31.25 4.72 28.79
N PHE A 493 -31.41 4.06 29.95
CA PHE A 493 -32.32 4.50 31.02
C PHE A 493 -31.82 5.73 31.81
N VAL A 494 -30.53 6.03 31.83
CA VAL A 494 -29.96 7.13 32.64
C VAL A 494 -30.09 8.47 31.90
N CYS A 495 -29.94 8.49 30.57
CA CYS A 495 -30.10 9.70 29.77
C CYS A 495 -31.53 10.27 29.82
N PHE A 496 -32.55 9.44 30.02
CA PHE A 496 -33.95 9.88 30.09
C PHE A 496 -34.27 10.76 31.31
N VAL A 497 -33.46 10.70 32.37
CA VAL A 497 -33.69 11.42 33.64
C VAL A 497 -33.12 12.85 33.61
N ARG A 498 -32.26 13.19 32.63
CA ARG A 498 -31.69 14.55 32.48
C ARG A 498 -32.53 15.50 31.62
N SER A 499 -33.71 15.07 31.18
CA SER A 499 -34.59 15.82 30.27
C SER A 499 -35.93 16.24 30.92
N LEU A 500 -35.94 16.40 32.26
CA LEU A 500 -37.00 16.99 33.08
C LEU A 500 -36.45 18.23 33.80
#